data_AF-A0A183KG00-F1
#
_entry.id   AF-A0A183KG00-F1
#
_cell.length_a   1.000
_cell.length_b   1.000
_cell.length_c   1.000
_cell.angle_alpha   90.00
_cell.angle_beta   90.00
_cell.angle_gamma   90.00
#
_symmetry.space_group_name_H-M   'P 1'
#
loop_
_entity.id
_entity.type
_entity.pdbx_description
1 polymer ?
#
loop_
_entity_poly.entity_id
_entity_poly.type
_entity_poly.pdbx_seq_one_letter_code
_entity_poly.pdbx_strand_id
1 'polypeptide(L)'
;MTTERQQVQQLLLKKRTQRQQLTRQTRKEKVEAQTRYTEANNQVKSITDDKQKYVGDLATTAEKSARQGNLRQPYDTTKELTGNYGKPERPVKDKEGKTINDIKELNRLVGYFEELLNRSVPVNLLNIKAAPTDLSMDVSPLMIEEIRTAIKEIESEKAAESDNIPDEALKADMEAAANILHVLFRKICEEKQVPID
;
A
#
# COMPACT_ATOMS: atom_id res chain seq x y z
N MET A 1 78.52 31.43 -2.26
CA MET A 1 77.32 32.24 -1.90
C MET A 1 76.38 32.49 -3.09
N THR A 2 76.88 32.75 -4.31
CA THR A 2 76.05 33.06 -5.49
C THR A 2 75.42 31.83 -6.17
N THR A 3 76.15 30.71 -6.25
CA THR A 3 75.70 29.48 -6.92
C THR A 3 74.48 28.84 -6.24
N GLU A 4 74.46 28.79 -4.90
CA GLU A 4 73.35 28.22 -4.14
C GLU A 4 72.07 29.05 -4.28
N ARG A 5 72.16 30.38 -4.26
CA ARG A 5 71.00 31.26 -4.52
C ARG A 5 70.42 31.03 -5.92
N GLN A 6 71.27 30.84 -6.91
CA GLN A 6 70.85 30.58 -8.29
C GLN A 6 70.15 29.22 -8.42
N GLN A 7 70.66 28.18 -7.75
CA GLN A 7 70.02 26.86 -7.69
C GLN A 7 68.64 26.91 -7.00
N VAL A 8 68.53 27.63 -5.89
CA VAL A 8 67.25 27.80 -5.17
C VAL A 8 66.21 28.52 -6.04
N GLN A 9 66.60 29.57 -6.77
CA GLN A 9 65.68 30.27 -7.68
C GLN A 9 65.17 29.36 -8.81
N GLN A 10 66.05 28.53 -9.40
CA GLN A 10 65.65 27.57 -10.43
C GLN A 10 64.68 26.51 -9.88
N LEU A 11 64.94 26.01 -8.67
CA LEU A 11 64.05 25.05 -8.02
C LEU A 11 62.66 25.63 -7.73
N LEU A 12 62.60 26.89 -7.26
CA LEU A 12 61.33 27.58 -7.00
C LEU A 12 60.53 27.79 -8.28
N LEU A 13 61.18 28.18 -9.38
CA LEU A 13 60.52 28.33 -10.68
C LEU A 13 59.95 27.00 -11.17
N LYS A 14 60.72 25.91 -11.07
CA LYS A 14 60.27 24.56 -11.41
C LYS A 14 59.04 24.14 -10.60
N LYS A 15 59.07 24.33 -9.28
CA LYS A 15 57.92 24.03 -8.39
C LYS A 15 56.68 24.85 -8.75
N ARG A 16 56.86 26.14 -9.09
CA ARG A 16 55.76 27.02 -9.51
C ARG A 16 55.11 26.53 -10.81
N THR A 17 55.90 26.18 -11.81
CA THR A 17 55.40 25.66 -13.10
C THR A 17 54.68 24.32 -12.92
N GLN A 18 55.23 23.40 -12.12
CA GLN A 18 54.57 22.13 -11.81
C GLN A 18 53.22 22.34 -11.10
N ARG A 19 53.16 23.24 -10.11
CA ARG A 19 51.91 23.58 -9.43
C ARG A 19 50.87 24.17 -10.39
N GLN A 20 51.29 25.01 -11.33
CA GLN A 20 50.40 25.58 -12.35
C GLN A 20 49.86 24.50 -13.30
N GLN A 21 50.70 23.55 -13.74
CA GLN A 21 50.27 22.43 -14.58
C GLN A 21 49.26 21.53 -13.85
N LEU A 22 49.56 21.15 -12.61
CA LEU A 22 48.64 20.35 -11.78
C LEU A 22 47.29 21.05 -11.62
N THR A 23 47.30 22.35 -11.32
CA THR A 23 46.06 23.13 -11.18
C THR A 23 45.25 23.16 -12.48
N ARG A 24 45.92 23.27 -13.64
CA ARG A 24 45.25 23.24 -14.95
C ARG A 24 44.65 21.86 -15.24
N GLN A 25 45.39 20.79 -14.95
CA GLN A 25 44.92 19.42 -15.13
C GLN A 25 43.70 19.14 -14.25
N THR A 26 43.74 19.47 -12.95
CA THR A 26 42.61 19.26 -12.04
C THR A 26 41.36 20.02 -12.49
N ARG A 27 41.51 21.25 -13.02
CA ARG A 27 40.37 22.00 -13.58
C ARG A 27 39.79 21.31 -14.81
N LYS A 28 40.64 20.82 -15.71
CA LYS A 28 40.22 20.08 -16.91
C LYS A 28 39.46 18.80 -16.54
N GLU A 29 40.02 17.99 -15.66
CA GLU A 29 39.39 16.74 -15.19
C GLU A 29 38.06 17.01 -14.50
N LYS A 30 37.96 18.09 -13.70
CA LYS A 30 36.69 18.49 -13.06
C LYS A 30 35.61 18.84 -14.10
N VAL A 31 35.99 19.56 -15.16
CA VAL A 31 35.06 19.90 -16.26
C VAL A 31 34.62 18.64 -16.99
N GLU A 32 35.55 17.75 -17.33
CA GLU A 32 35.24 16.48 -18.02
C GLU A 32 34.32 15.59 -17.17
N ALA A 33 34.59 15.46 -15.87
CA ALA A 33 33.74 14.72 -14.94
C ALA A 33 32.33 15.32 -14.88
N GLN A 34 32.20 16.65 -14.84
CA GLN A 34 30.91 17.34 -14.84
C GLN A 34 30.14 17.09 -16.16
N THR A 35 30.82 17.14 -17.30
CA THR A 35 30.21 16.85 -18.60
C THR A 35 29.70 15.41 -18.65
N ARG A 36 30.54 14.43 -18.25
CA ARG A 36 30.14 13.01 -18.21
C ARG A 36 28.95 12.78 -17.29
N TYR A 37 28.93 13.41 -16.11
CA TYR A 37 27.80 13.34 -15.20
C TYR A 37 26.51 13.87 -15.84
N THR A 38 26.60 15.02 -16.52
CA THR A 38 25.44 15.64 -17.18
C THR A 38 24.90 14.77 -18.30
N GLU A 39 25.79 14.20 -19.12
CA GLU A 39 25.43 13.29 -20.21
C GLU A 39 24.75 12.01 -19.69
N ALA A 40 25.36 11.36 -18.68
CA ALA A 40 24.78 10.16 -18.07
C ALA A 40 23.41 10.45 -17.44
N ASN A 41 23.25 11.58 -16.76
CA ASN A 41 21.96 11.98 -16.19
C ASN A 41 20.89 12.20 -17.27
N ASN A 42 21.26 12.76 -18.43
CA ASN A 42 20.33 12.91 -19.55
C ASN A 42 19.92 11.55 -20.14
N GLN A 43 20.84 10.59 -20.24
CA GLN A 43 20.51 9.22 -20.68
C GLN A 43 19.55 8.51 -19.71
N VAL A 44 19.74 8.68 -18.40
CA VAL A 44 18.81 8.13 -17.39
C VAL A 44 17.41 8.72 -17.55
N LYS A 45 17.31 10.02 -17.83
CA LYS A 45 16.01 10.68 -18.09
C LYS A 45 15.33 10.08 -19.30
N SER A 46 16.02 9.92 -20.44
CA SER A 46 15.42 9.34 -21.64
C SER A 46 14.96 7.89 -21.41
N ILE A 47 15.74 7.07 -20.69
CA ILE A 47 15.33 5.69 -20.33
C ILE A 47 14.06 5.70 -19.47
N THR A 48 13.95 6.67 -18.56
CA THR A 48 12.77 6.81 -17.69
C THR A 48 11.54 7.20 -18.51
N ASP A 49 11.70 8.14 -19.44
CA ASP A 49 10.62 8.57 -20.35
C ASP A 49 10.16 7.42 -21.26
N ASP A 50 11.09 6.65 -21.84
CA ASP A 50 10.78 5.49 -22.67
C ASP A 50 10.04 4.41 -21.88
N LYS A 51 10.48 4.14 -20.63
CA LYS A 51 9.80 3.20 -19.73
C LYS A 51 8.37 3.66 -19.42
N GLN A 52 8.19 4.94 -19.13
CA GLN A 52 6.87 5.50 -18.83
C GLN A 52 5.93 5.40 -20.04
N LYS A 53 6.45 5.67 -21.24
CA LYS A 53 5.69 5.49 -22.49
C LYS A 53 5.26 4.04 -22.68
N TYR A 54 6.18 3.08 -22.55
CA TYR A 54 5.88 1.66 -22.68
C TYR A 54 4.80 1.19 -21.68
N VAL A 55 4.92 1.61 -20.41
CA VAL A 55 3.91 1.31 -19.37
C VAL A 55 2.55 1.93 -19.72
N GLY A 56 2.54 3.16 -20.24
CA GLY A 56 1.32 3.83 -20.70
C GLY A 56 0.65 3.10 -21.87
N ASP A 57 1.42 2.65 -22.85
CA ASP A 57 0.91 1.91 -24.01
C ASP A 57 0.30 0.55 -23.58
N LEU A 58 0.92 -0.15 -22.63
CA LEU A 58 0.35 -1.36 -22.02
C LEU A 58 -0.97 -1.08 -21.28
N ALA A 59 -1.00 -0.04 -20.44
CA ALA A 59 -2.20 0.33 -19.69
C ALA A 59 -3.37 0.70 -20.61
N THR A 60 -3.13 1.49 -21.65
CA THR A 60 -4.17 1.85 -22.63
C THR A 60 -4.66 0.65 -23.44
N THR A 61 -3.78 -0.32 -23.72
CA THR A 61 -4.17 -1.58 -24.38
C THR A 61 -5.05 -2.43 -23.46
N ALA A 62 -4.67 -2.59 -22.20
CA ALA A 62 -5.46 -3.31 -21.20
C ALA A 62 -6.85 -2.67 -21.02
N GLU A 63 -6.94 -1.35 -20.92
CA GLU A 63 -8.22 -0.63 -20.78
C GLU A 63 -9.15 -0.87 -21.99
N LYS A 64 -8.62 -0.78 -23.21
CA LYS A 64 -9.39 -1.05 -24.43
C LYS A 64 -9.93 -2.49 -24.45
N SER A 65 -9.11 -3.46 -24.09
CA SER A 65 -9.51 -4.87 -24.04
C SER A 65 -10.57 -5.15 -22.98
N ALA A 66 -10.48 -4.50 -21.80
CA ALA A 66 -11.51 -4.57 -20.78
C ALA A 66 -12.86 -4.01 -21.28
N ARG A 67 -12.84 -2.86 -21.97
CA ARG A 67 -14.04 -2.27 -22.59
C ARG A 67 -14.67 -3.17 -23.67
N GLN A 68 -13.86 -3.97 -24.35
CA GLN A 68 -14.31 -4.96 -25.34
C GLN A 68 -14.79 -6.28 -24.72
N GLY A 69 -14.78 -6.41 -23.38
CA GLY A 69 -15.21 -7.62 -22.67
C GLY A 69 -14.14 -8.72 -22.57
N ASN A 70 -12.90 -8.46 -22.99
CA ASN A 70 -11.79 -9.40 -22.84
C ASN A 70 -11.14 -9.22 -21.46
N LEU A 71 -11.56 -10.04 -20.49
CA LEU A 71 -11.07 -10.01 -19.11
C LEU A 71 -9.66 -10.61 -18.94
N ARG A 72 -9.19 -11.41 -19.90
CA ARG A 72 -7.90 -12.12 -19.78
C ARG A 72 -6.71 -11.19 -20.04
N GLN A 73 -6.80 -10.32 -21.04
CA GLN A 73 -5.70 -9.42 -21.40
C GLN A 73 -5.30 -8.43 -20.30
N PRO A 74 -6.23 -7.73 -19.62
CA PRO A 74 -5.89 -6.84 -18.51
C PRO A 74 -5.12 -7.57 -17.39
N TYR A 75 -5.50 -8.81 -17.10
CA TYR A 75 -4.81 -9.65 -16.11
C TYR A 75 -3.39 -10.00 -16.56
N ASP A 76 -3.21 -10.49 -17.78
CA ASP A 76 -1.90 -10.83 -18.34
C ASP A 76 -0.97 -9.60 -18.40
N THR A 77 -1.48 -8.44 -18.79
CA THR A 77 -0.75 -7.16 -18.78
C THR A 77 -0.40 -6.70 -17.37
N THR A 78 -1.30 -6.85 -16.40
CA THR A 78 -1.01 -6.52 -14.98
C THR A 78 0.08 -7.43 -14.41
N LYS A 79 0.08 -8.70 -14.80
CA LYS A 79 1.11 -9.67 -14.45
C LYS A 79 2.46 -9.34 -15.07
N GLU A 80 2.49 -8.83 -16.30
CA GLU A 80 3.71 -8.34 -16.96
C GLU A 80 4.26 -7.08 -16.28
N LEU A 81 3.39 -6.12 -15.94
CA LEU A 81 3.75 -4.84 -15.31
C LEU A 81 4.25 -4.97 -13.87
N THR A 82 3.66 -5.88 -13.08
CA THR A 82 4.04 -6.07 -11.68
C THR A 82 5.40 -6.74 -11.51
N GLY A 83 5.93 -7.37 -12.57
CA GLY A 83 7.17 -8.14 -12.52
C GLY A 83 7.03 -9.35 -11.61
N ASN A 84 7.86 -10.38 -11.82
CA ASN A 84 7.82 -11.61 -11.03
C ASN A 84 8.23 -11.37 -9.55
N TYR A 85 7.35 -10.82 -8.73
CA TYR A 85 7.41 -11.00 -7.28
C TYR A 85 6.88 -12.40 -6.98
N GLY A 86 7.81 -13.33 -6.89
CA GLY A 86 7.52 -14.73 -6.59
C GLY A 86 6.88 -14.88 -5.21
N LYS A 87 5.55 -15.07 -5.19
CA LYS A 87 4.90 -16.32 -4.76
C LYS A 87 3.66 -16.53 -5.63
N PRO A 88 3.37 -17.75 -6.10
CA PRO A 88 2.04 -18.03 -6.63
C PRO A 88 1.02 -17.81 -5.51
N GLU A 89 -0.08 -17.18 -5.89
CA GLU A 89 -1.35 -17.12 -5.17
C GLU A 89 -1.60 -18.47 -4.50
N ARG A 90 -1.76 -18.48 -3.17
CA ARG A 90 -2.12 -19.72 -2.46
C ARG A 90 -3.47 -20.15 -3.04
N PRO A 91 -3.56 -21.33 -3.68
CA PRO A 91 -4.83 -21.80 -4.21
C PRO A 91 -5.85 -21.89 -3.07
N VAL A 92 -7.10 -21.49 -3.33
CA VAL A 92 -8.18 -21.64 -2.36
C VAL A 92 -8.32 -23.12 -2.03
N LYS A 93 -8.23 -23.43 -0.74
CA LYS A 93 -8.38 -24.78 -0.20
C LYS A 93 -9.76 -24.90 0.42
N ASP A 94 -10.40 -26.04 0.26
CA ASP A 94 -11.57 -26.40 1.06
C ASP A 94 -11.18 -26.61 2.53
N LYS A 95 -12.18 -26.82 3.38
CA LYS A 95 -12.01 -27.07 4.82
C LYS A 95 -11.23 -28.37 5.11
N GLU A 96 -11.10 -29.27 4.13
CA GLU A 96 -10.27 -30.46 4.16
C GLU A 96 -8.83 -30.22 3.65
N GLY A 97 -8.51 -29.01 3.21
CA GLY A 97 -7.17 -28.60 2.76
C GLY A 97 -6.86 -28.98 1.30
N LYS A 98 -7.84 -29.48 0.54
CA LYS A 98 -7.69 -29.88 -0.86
C LYS A 98 -7.82 -28.65 -1.76
N THR A 99 -6.87 -28.51 -2.68
CA THR A 99 -6.86 -27.43 -3.69
C THR A 99 -8.06 -27.57 -4.61
N ILE A 100 -8.93 -26.55 -4.65
CA ILE A 100 -10.13 -26.52 -5.48
C ILE A 100 -9.72 -26.16 -6.91
N ASN A 101 -9.12 -27.11 -7.65
CA ASN A 101 -8.78 -26.92 -9.08
C ASN A 101 -9.61 -27.86 -9.98
N ASP A 102 -10.75 -28.32 -9.49
CA ASP A 102 -11.61 -29.25 -10.20
C ASP A 102 -12.71 -28.45 -10.91
N ILE A 103 -12.70 -28.45 -12.25
CA ILE A 103 -13.72 -27.78 -13.10
C ILE A 103 -15.14 -28.22 -12.68
N LYS A 104 -15.26 -29.42 -12.11
CA LYS A 104 -16.50 -29.94 -11.54
C LYS A 104 -17.02 -29.12 -10.35
N GLU A 105 -16.14 -28.59 -9.50
CA GLU A 105 -16.49 -27.75 -8.36
C GLU A 105 -16.86 -26.32 -8.78
N LEU A 106 -16.23 -25.79 -9.84
CA LEU A 106 -16.65 -24.52 -10.46
C LEU A 106 -18.06 -24.62 -11.04
N ASN A 107 -18.39 -25.71 -11.76
CA ASN A 107 -19.75 -25.93 -12.28
C ASN A 107 -20.77 -26.12 -11.15
N ARG A 108 -20.36 -26.74 -10.03
CA ARG A 108 -21.19 -26.88 -8.83
C ARG A 108 -21.38 -25.55 -8.10
N LEU A 109 -20.36 -24.69 -8.06
CA LEU A 109 -20.44 -23.32 -7.54
C LEU A 109 -21.36 -22.46 -8.41
N VAL A 110 -21.20 -22.50 -9.73
CA VAL A 110 -22.09 -21.78 -10.67
C VAL A 110 -23.55 -22.23 -10.47
N GLY A 111 -23.80 -23.54 -10.39
CA GLY A 111 -25.15 -24.05 -10.12
C GLY A 111 -25.69 -23.64 -8.75
N TYR A 112 -24.86 -23.65 -7.70
CA TYR A 112 -25.26 -23.20 -6.36
C TYR A 112 -25.58 -21.70 -6.32
N PHE A 113 -24.79 -20.85 -7.00
CA PHE A 113 -25.05 -19.42 -7.07
C PHE A 113 -26.27 -19.11 -7.94
N GLU A 114 -26.47 -19.84 -9.04
CA GLU A 114 -27.66 -19.71 -9.88
C GLU A 114 -28.92 -20.14 -9.10
N GLU A 115 -28.85 -21.22 -8.32
CA GLU A 115 -29.94 -21.64 -7.43
C GLU A 115 -30.20 -20.60 -6.34
N LEU A 116 -29.16 -20.05 -5.70
CA LEU A 116 -29.28 -19.05 -4.64
C LEU A 116 -29.87 -17.73 -5.15
N LEU A 117 -29.44 -17.26 -6.32
CA LEU A 117 -29.86 -16.00 -6.92
C LEU A 117 -31.23 -16.11 -7.60
N ASN A 118 -31.61 -17.30 -8.08
CA ASN A 118 -32.93 -17.56 -8.65
C ASN A 118 -33.95 -18.14 -7.65
N ARG A 119 -33.54 -18.40 -6.40
CA ARG A 119 -34.46 -18.80 -5.34
C ARG A 119 -35.41 -17.64 -5.06
N SER A 120 -36.64 -17.75 -5.56
CA SER A 120 -37.71 -16.81 -5.21
C SER A 120 -37.93 -16.81 -3.69
N VAL A 121 -38.31 -15.64 -3.17
CA VAL A 121 -38.55 -15.41 -1.75
C VAL A 121 -39.48 -16.50 -1.22
N PRO A 122 -39.11 -17.25 -0.16
CA PRO A 122 -39.98 -18.28 0.38
C PRO A 122 -41.28 -17.62 0.87
N VAL A 123 -42.40 -17.98 0.26
CA VAL A 123 -43.75 -17.41 0.50
C VAL A 123 -44.34 -17.83 1.85
N ASN A 124 -43.61 -18.58 2.67
CA ASN A 124 -44.04 -18.96 4.01
C ASN A 124 -43.48 -17.97 5.04
N LEU A 125 -43.96 -16.72 4.93
CA LEU A 125 -43.93 -15.73 6.01
C LEU A 125 -44.78 -16.25 7.18
N LEU A 126 -44.12 -16.55 8.29
CA LEU A 126 -44.67 -16.84 9.63
C LEU A 126 -45.58 -18.07 9.81
N ASN A 127 -45.08 -19.01 10.63
CA ASN A 127 -45.83 -19.40 11.82
C ASN A 127 -44.87 -19.80 12.95
N ILE A 128 -44.26 -18.81 13.60
CA ILE A 128 -43.57 -19.00 14.87
C ILE A 128 -44.47 -18.42 15.96
N LYS A 129 -44.95 -19.33 16.81
CA LYS A 129 -45.69 -19.02 18.04
C LYS A 129 -44.88 -17.99 18.85
N ALA A 130 -45.46 -16.82 19.08
CA ALA A 130 -44.86 -15.75 19.86
C ALA A 130 -44.41 -16.31 21.23
N ALA A 131 -43.09 -16.30 21.45
CA ALA A 131 -42.49 -16.51 22.74
C ALA A 131 -42.51 -15.18 23.52
N PRO A 132 -42.49 -15.24 24.86
CA PRO A 132 -42.77 -14.09 25.72
C PRO A 132 -41.74 -12.98 25.55
N THR A 133 -42.28 -11.77 25.61
CA THR A 133 -41.66 -10.45 25.70
C THR A 133 -40.44 -10.38 26.64
N ASP A 134 -39.55 -9.45 26.27
CA ASP A 134 -38.43 -8.88 27.02
C ASP A 134 -37.21 -9.76 27.29
N LEU A 135 -36.38 -9.89 26.25
CA LEU A 135 -34.94 -9.65 26.46
C LEU A 135 -34.71 -8.14 26.44
N SER A 136 -35.06 -7.51 27.57
CA SER A 136 -34.44 -6.27 27.99
C SER A 136 -32.93 -6.54 28.00
N MET A 137 -32.22 -6.04 26.99
CA MET A 137 -30.78 -5.91 27.10
C MET A 137 -30.54 -5.00 28.29
N ASP A 138 -30.18 -5.59 29.43
CA ASP A 138 -29.61 -4.84 30.53
C ASP A 138 -28.25 -4.34 30.04
N VAL A 139 -28.25 -3.13 29.48
CA VAL A 139 -27.07 -2.37 29.07
C VAL A 139 -26.41 -1.81 30.34
N SER A 140 -26.00 -2.72 31.20
CA SER A 140 -25.21 -2.52 32.42
C SER A 140 -23.75 -2.94 32.13
N PRO A 141 -22.77 -2.73 33.03
CA PRO A 141 -21.36 -2.36 32.73
C PRO A 141 -20.48 -3.46 32.12
N LEU A 142 -21.06 -4.44 31.40
CA LEU A 142 -20.37 -5.44 30.60
C LEU A 142 -19.81 -4.86 29.30
N MET A 143 -20.46 -3.83 28.72
CA MET A 143 -20.04 -3.22 27.46
C MET A 143 -18.77 -2.36 27.62
N ILE A 144 -18.55 -1.76 28.80
CA ILE A 144 -17.36 -0.92 29.04
C ILE A 144 -16.09 -1.78 29.14
N GLU A 145 -16.16 -2.96 29.76
CA GLU A 145 -14.99 -3.85 29.89
C GLU A 145 -14.59 -4.49 28.56
N GLU A 146 -15.56 -4.79 27.70
CA GLU A 146 -15.31 -5.22 26.32
C GLU A 146 -14.65 -4.10 25.50
N ILE A 147 -15.15 -2.86 25.62
CA ILE A 147 -14.54 -1.68 24.95
C ILE A 147 -13.12 -1.43 25.46
N ARG A 148 -12.86 -1.55 26.76
CA ARG A 148 -11.51 -1.41 27.33
C ARG A 148 -10.55 -2.49 26.82
N THR A 149 -11.03 -3.72 26.68
CA THR A 149 -10.23 -4.83 26.15
C THR A 149 -9.90 -4.59 24.68
N ALA A 150 -10.88 -4.16 23.89
CA ALA A 150 -10.67 -3.79 22.48
C ALA A 150 -9.67 -2.62 22.32
N ILE A 151 -9.77 -1.56 23.15
CA ILE A 151 -8.81 -0.43 23.13
C ILE A 151 -7.38 -0.88 23.47
N LYS A 152 -7.22 -1.85 24.37
CA LYS A 152 -5.89 -2.43 24.70
C LYS A 152 -5.30 -3.21 23.53
N GLU A 153 -6.13 -3.87 22.73
CA GLU A 153 -5.72 -4.69 21.58
C GLU A 153 -5.39 -3.87 20.32
N ILE A 154 -5.75 -2.59 20.26
CA ILE A 154 -5.35 -1.69 19.17
C ILE A 154 -3.81 -1.66 19.12
N GLU A 155 -3.16 -1.99 18.01
CA GLU A 155 -1.70 -1.96 17.87
C GLU A 155 -1.22 -0.50 17.65
N SER A 156 -0.26 -0.03 18.44
CA SER A 156 0.26 1.37 18.41
C SER A 156 1.25 1.66 17.28
N GLU A 157 1.15 0.93 16.17
CA GLU A 157 2.08 1.04 15.04
C GLU A 157 1.33 0.85 13.71
N LYS A 158 0.24 1.61 13.52
CA LYS A 158 -0.42 1.67 12.22
C LYS A 158 -0.86 3.09 11.89
N ALA A 159 -0.51 3.52 10.68
CA ALA A 159 -0.56 4.89 10.21
C ALA A 159 -1.88 5.60 10.54
N ALA A 160 -1.75 6.83 11.07
CA ALA A 160 -2.85 7.76 11.25
C ALA A 160 -3.50 8.05 9.89
N GLU A 161 -4.66 7.47 9.65
CA GLU A 161 -5.45 7.74 8.45
C GLU A 161 -6.79 8.39 8.84
N SER A 162 -7.05 9.49 8.14
CA SER A 162 -8.17 10.44 8.11
C SER A 162 -8.41 11.45 9.26
N ASP A 163 -8.44 11.10 10.55
CA ASP A 163 -8.98 12.04 11.56
C ASP A 163 -7.98 12.69 12.56
N ASN A 164 -6.66 12.48 12.40
CA ASN A 164 -5.61 13.03 13.28
C ASN A 164 -5.77 12.75 14.78
N ILE A 165 -6.56 11.76 15.19
CA ILE A 165 -6.59 11.27 16.58
C ILE A 165 -5.55 10.16 16.69
N PRO A 166 -4.44 10.33 17.43
CA PRO A 166 -3.48 9.25 17.59
C PRO A 166 -4.12 8.14 18.43
N ASP A 167 -3.98 6.90 17.97
CA ASP A 167 -4.26 5.66 18.71
C ASP A 167 -3.63 5.64 20.11
N GLU A 168 -2.48 6.31 20.26
CA GLU A 168 -1.81 6.59 21.52
C GLU A 168 -2.65 7.43 22.49
N ALA A 169 -3.47 8.38 22.00
CA ALA A 169 -4.34 9.19 22.87
C ALA A 169 -5.52 8.38 23.43
N LEU A 170 -6.06 7.43 22.65
CA LEU A 170 -7.12 6.52 23.12
C LEU A 170 -6.60 5.56 24.20
N LYS A 171 -5.32 5.18 24.14
CA LYS A 171 -4.66 4.38 25.18
C LYS A 171 -4.23 5.21 26.40
N ALA A 172 -3.88 6.49 26.22
CA ALA A 172 -3.41 7.36 27.28
C ALA A 172 -4.50 7.71 28.32
N ASP A 173 -5.76 7.88 27.87
CA ASP A 173 -6.93 8.06 28.75
C ASP A 173 -8.04 7.05 28.42
N MET A 174 -7.73 5.78 28.70
CA MET A 174 -8.58 4.63 28.42
C MET A 174 -9.97 4.73 29.06
N GLU A 175 -10.08 5.37 30.23
CA GLU A 175 -11.33 5.53 30.95
C GLU A 175 -12.25 6.55 30.27
N ALA A 176 -11.71 7.71 29.89
CA ALA A 176 -12.48 8.72 29.17
C ALA A 176 -12.91 8.20 27.78
N ALA A 177 -12.00 7.52 27.05
CA ALA A 177 -12.29 6.94 25.75
C ALA A 177 -13.39 5.87 25.81
N ALA A 178 -13.31 4.94 26.77
CA ALA A 178 -14.32 3.89 26.93
C ALA A 178 -15.70 4.47 27.29
N ASN A 179 -15.75 5.52 28.13
CA ASN A 179 -17.00 6.17 28.50
C ASN A 179 -17.63 6.93 27.32
N ILE A 180 -16.84 7.61 26.49
CA ILE A 180 -17.34 8.32 25.30
C ILE A 180 -17.91 7.32 24.27
N LEU A 181 -17.17 6.25 23.98
CA LEU A 181 -17.60 5.20 23.06
C LEU A 181 -18.87 4.49 23.55
N HIS A 182 -18.96 4.20 24.84
CA HIS A 182 -20.16 3.60 25.43
C HIS A 182 -21.40 4.50 25.29
N VAL A 183 -21.26 5.81 25.45
CA VAL A 183 -22.35 6.78 25.23
C VAL A 183 -22.77 6.81 23.76
N LEU A 184 -21.82 6.78 22.82
CA LEU A 184 -22.11 6.77 21.38
C LEU A 184 -22.78 5.47 20.94
N PHE A 185 -22.26 4.31 21.35
CA PHE A 185 -22.86 3.02 21.02
C PHE A 185 -24.26 2.88 21.61
N ARG A 186 -24.50 3.39 22.83
CA ARG A 186 -25.84 3.45 23.41
C ARG A 186 -26.78 4.27 22.54
N LYS A 187 -26.37 5.46 22.10
CA LYS A 187 -27.17 6.30 21.19
C LYS A 187 -27.45 5.61 19.86
N ILE A 188 -26.45 4.94 19.26
CA ILE A 188 -26.64 4.20 18.00
C ILE A 188 -27.60 3.01 18.18
N CYS A 189 -27.50 2.29 19.31
CA CYS A 189 -28.38 1.17 19.62
C CYS A 189 -29.83 1.60 19.91
N GLU A 190 -30.02 2.72 20.60
CA GLU A 190 -31.35 3.26 20.95
C GLU A 190 -32.00 3.99 19.75
N GLU A 191 -31.25 4.79 19.00
CA GLU A 191 -31.77 5.64 17.91
C GLU A 191 -31.74 4.96 16.53
N LYS A 192 -31.07 3.80 16.39
CA LYS A 192 -30.92 3.02 15.13
C LYS A 192 -30.47 3.82 13.91
N GLN A 193 -29.74 4.92 14.10
CA GLN A 193 -29.18 5.71 13.01
C GLN A 193 -27.65 5.59 12.98
N VAL A 194 -27.11 5.40 11.77
CA VAL A 194 -25.68 5.42 11.49
C VAL A 194 -25.31 6.87 11.15
N PRO A 195 -24.25 7.44 11.73
CA PRO A 195 -23.75 8.75 11.31
C PRO A 195 -23.34 8.66 9.84
N ILE A 196 -23.89 9.56 9.01
CA ILE A 196 -23.46 9.71 7.62
C ILE A 196 -22.20 10.59 7.63
N ASP A 197 -21.18 10.16 6.89
CA ASP A 197 -19.86 10.80 6.70
C ASP A 197 -19.90 12.33 6.56
#